data_AF-A0A7C3DWH0-F1
#
_entry.id   AF-A0A7C3DWH0-F1
#
_cell.length_a   1.000
_cell.length_b   1.000
_cell.length_c   1.000
_cell.angle_alpha   90.00
_cell.angle_beta   90.00
_cell.angle_gamma   90.00
#
_symmetry.space_group_name_H-M   'P 1'
#
loop_
_entity.id
_entity.type
_entity.pdbx_description
1 polymer ?
#
loop_
_entity_poly.entity_id
_entity_poly.type
_entity_poly.pdbx_seq_one_letter_code
_entity_poly.pdbx_strand_id
1 'polypeptide(L)'
;MPRLIFLILLTAALCGSASAAGTMSITIDDNVPSSCPTLQSITSAGKLSQITNPVFENAEEAREFAKTCSKIVREIDSYGAAKPEYLQIRTAAALVSEFLTGQTVLLSKNKSRSVARLRDEVKIPPPAGFVYIRIYDSVSKMPPVVANAFKKQEAVGGHRPLGVTIQGRYIALIKPEYKEELQDILDHELVHAYITLVSPKELPSWFQEGAATYFSTGKETSYYSRAGDPKIKISMLPEDYKRRLNSFQTLHERMGTQKFLRFVRESVITGSVDVRKALGIPKQTAEQKRYTVHIYLALVFIASATVAAIWYTIHRRRIWWDRI
;
A
#
# COMPACT_ATOMS: atom_id res chain seq x y z
N MET A 1 -7.36 -34.75 13.25
CA MET A 1 -6.76 -33.59 12.56
C MET A 1 -7.68 -32.36 12.61
N PRO A 2 -7.52 -31.45 13.60
CA PRO A 2 -8.09 -30.11 13.51
C PRO A 2 -7.11 -29.05 14.05
N ARG A 3 -6.15 -28.60 13.23
CA ARG A 3 -5.37 -27.37 13.47
C ARG A 3 -5.44 -26.38 12.31
N LEU A 4 -6.14 -26.73 11.23
CA LEU A 4 -6.04 -26.04 9.94
C LEU A 4 -7.06 -24.90 9.71
N ILE A 5 -8.12 -24.82 10.51
CA ILE A 5 -9.20 -23.82 10.33
C ILE A 5 -8.93 -22.53 11.11
N PHE A 6 -8.09 -22.58 12.16
CA PHE A 6 -7.81 -21.43 13.01
C PHE A 6 -6.89 -20.37 12.37
N LEU A 7 -6.13 -20.72 11.32
CA LEU A 7 -5.16 -19.80 10.72
C LEU A 7 -5.74 -18.85 9.66
N ILE A 8 -6.94 -19.13 9.13
CA ILE A 8 -7.54 -18.33 8.03
C ILE A 8 -8.47 -17.23 8.56
N LEU A 9 -8.89 -17.30 9.83
CA LEU A 9 -9.84 -16.35 10.42
C LEU A 9 -9.19 -15.24 11.27
N LEU A 10 -7.88 -15.31 11.58
CA LEU A 10 -7.23 -14.37 12.50
C LEU A 10 -6.48 -13.19 11.85
N THR A 11 -6.45 -13.08 10.53
CA THR A 11 -5.70 -12.02 9.80
C THR A 11 -6.59 -10.95 9.13
N ALA A 12 -7.84 -10.82 9.57
CA ALA A 12 -8.76 -9.78 9.08
C ALA A 12 -8.88 -8.56 10.01
N ALA A 13 -8.22 -8.56 11.17
CA ALA A 13 -8.28 -7.46 12.13
C ALA A 13 -6.88 -6.93 12.44
N LEU A 14 -6.76 -5.60 12.36
CA LEU A 14 -5.66 -4.76 12.86
C LEU A 14 -4.38 -4.75 11.99
N CYS A 15 -4.40 -3.87 10.98
CA CYS A 15 -3.35 -2.87 10.72
C CYS A 15 -3.69 -2.17 9.39
N GLY A 16 -4.34 -1.01 9.47
CA GLY A 16 -4.65 -0.19 8.32
C GLY A 16 -3.41 0.53 7.81
N SER A 17 -2.50 -0.16 7.12
CA SER A 17 -1.50 0.47 6.24
C SER A 17 -2.25 1.30 5.19
N ALA A 18 -2.38 2.59 5.44
CA ALA A 18 -2.99 3.52 4.51
C ALA A 18 -2.02 3.71 3.36
N SER A 19 -2.18 2.95 2.28
CA SER A 19 -1.66 3.43 0.99
C SER A 19 -2.24 4.83 0.80
N ALA A 20 -1.41 5.83 0.52
CA ALA A 20 -1.90 7.17 0.21
C ALA A 20 -2.51 7.21 -1.21
N ALA A 21 -3.11 6.10 -1.67
CA ALA A 21 -3.70 5.90 -2.98
C ALA A 21 -5.19 6.25 -3.01
N GLY A 22 -5.67 7.06 -2.06
CA GLY A 22 -6.90 7.80 -2.27
C GLY A 22 -6.67 8.74 -3.46
N THR A 23 -7.36 8.49 -4.56
CA THR A 23 -7.41 9.43 -5.68
C THR A 23 -7.92 10.75 -5.10
N MET A 24 -7.06 11.77 -5.03
CA MET A 24 -7.50 13.10 -4.62
C MET A 24 -8.44 13.60 -5.71
N SER A 25 -9.75 13.50 -5.47
CA SER A 25 -10.74 14.16 -6.30
C SER A 25 -10.74 15.64 -5.89
N ILE A 26 -10.10 16.48 -6.70
CA ILE A 26 -10.20 17.93 -6.54
C ILE A 26 -11.52 18.36 -7.16
N THR A 27 -12.45 18.79 -6.31
CA THR A 27 -13.60 19.61 -6.74
C THR A 27 -13.26 21.06 -6.48
N ILE A 28 -13.19 21.86 -7.55
CA ILE A 28 -13.16 23.32 -7.44
C ILE A 28 -14.56 23.81 -7.78
N ASP A 29 -15.09 24.71 -6.97
CA ASP A 29 -16.20 25.56 -7.40
C ASP A 29 -15.77 26.38 -8.62
N ASP A 30 -16.69 26.70 -9.55
CA ASP A 30 -16.37 27.36 -10.83
C ASP A 30 -15.72 28.75 -10.67
N ASN A 31 -15.68 29.26 -9.43
CA ASN A 31 -15.09 30.53 -9.04
C ASN A 31 -13.58 30.46 -8.80
N VAL A 32 -12.80 30.06 -9.82
CA VAL A 32 -11.33 30.23 -9.78
C VAL A 32 -11.01 31.72 -9.72
N PRO A 33 -10.21 32.20 -8.75
CA PRO A 33 -9.91 33.62 -8.63
C PRO A 33 -9.21 34.14 -9.89
N SER A 34 -9.60 35.32 -10.38
CA SER A 34 -8.90 36.02 -11.45
C SER A 34 -7.42 36.32 -11.12
N SER A 35 -7.07 36.28 -9.83
CA SER A 35 -5.70 36.39 -9.31
C SER A 35 -4.83 35.15 -9.52
N CYS A 36 -5.39 34.02 -9.99
CA CYS A 36 -4.66 32.80 -10.34
C CYS A 36 -4.81 32.48 -11.85
N PRO A 37 -4.27 33.32 -12.75
CA PRO A 37 -4.48 33.19 -14.19
C PRO A 37 -3.98 31.86 -14.76
N THR A 38 -2.95 31.26 -14.16
CA THR A 38 -2.42 29.97 -14.62
C THR A 38 -3.39 28.83 -14.27
N LEU A 39 -3.95 28.85 -13.07
CA LEU A 39 -4.98 27.89 -12.67
C LEU A 39 -6.27 28.07 -13.48
N GLN A 40 -6.65 29.31 -13.76
CA GLN A 40 -7.80 29.62 -14.61
C GLN A 40 -7.62 29.06 -16.03
N SER A 41 -6.43 29.21 -16.61
CA SER A 41 -6.09 28.64 -17.92
C SER A 41 -6.18 27.11 -17.94
N ILE A 42 -5.63 26.43 -16.94
CA ILE A 42 -5.72 24.96 -16.82
C ILE A 42 -7.15 24.49 -16.62
N THR A 43 -7.93 25.18 -15.80
CA THR A 43 -9.33 24.83 -15.51
C THR A 43 -10.20 25.02 -16.74
N SER A 44 -10.03 26.15 -17.44
CA SER A 44 -10.75 26.45 -18.70
C SER A 44 -10.41 25.45 -19.80
N ALA A 45 -9.21 24.87 -19.79
CA ALA A 45 -8.79 23.81 -20.70
C ALA A 45 -9.30 22.41 -20.29
N GLY A 46 -10.04 22.28 -19.19
CA GLY A 46 -10.49 20.98 -18.66
C GLY A 46 -9.35 20.10 -18.14
N LYS A 47 -8.19 20.68 -17.82
CA LYS A 47 -6.95 19.96 -17.48
C LYS A 47 -6.68 19.87 -15.98
N LEU A 48 -7.67 20.17 -15.14
CA LEU A 48 -7.51 20.15 -13.69
C LEU A 48 -7.03 18.78 -13.16
N SER A 49 -7.52 17.68 -13.73
CA SER A 49 -7.09 16.32 -13.36
C SER A 49 -5.57 16.11 -13.55
N GLN A 50 -4.95 16.83 -14.48
CA GLN A 50 -3.50 16.77 -14.72
C GLN A 50 -2.68 17.34 -13.55
N ILE A 51 -3.25 18.18 -12.70
CA ILE A 51 -2.58 18.69 -11.50
C ILE A 51 -2.43 17.60 -10.42
N THR A 52 -3.18 16.49 -10.51
CA THR A 52 -3.09 15.41 -9.52
C THR A 52 -2.25 14.24 -10.00
N ASN A 53 -2.40 13.83 -11.26
CA ASN A 53 -1.74 12.63 -11.76
C ASN A 53 -1.52 12.68 -13.29
N PRO A 54 -0.67 13.59 -13.78
CA PRO A 54 -0.48 13.79 -15.21
C PRO A 54 0.25 12.62 -15.85
N VAL A 55 -0.07 12.39 -17.13
CA VAL A 55 0.54 11.39 -17.99
C VAL A 55 1.22 12.12 -19.13
N PHE A 56 2.53 11.96 -19.25
CA PHE A 56 3.34 12.57 -20.30
C PHE A 56 4.01 11.51 -21.16
N GLU A 57 4.24 11.84 -22.43
CA GLU A 57 4.92 10.95 -23.39
C GLU A 57 6.44 11.05 -23.29
N ASN A 58 6.94 12.21 -22.86
CA ASN A 58 8.37 12.46 -22.67
C ASN A 58 8.66 13.27 -21.38
N ALA A 59 9.93 13.26 -20.96
CA ALA A 59 10.38 13.93 -19.75
C ALA A 59 10.45 15.46 -19.89
N GLU A 60 10.51 15.99 -21.11
CA GLU A 60 10.58 17.43 -21.38
C GLU A 60 9.24 18.11 -21.10
N GLU A 61 8.15 17.54 -21.62
CA GLU A 61 6.78 17.97 -21.31
C GLU A 61 6.50 17.96 -19.81
N ALA A 62 6.93 16.89 -19.12
CA ALA A 62 6.80 16.79 -17.68
C ALA A 62 7.51 17.95 -16.95
N ARG A 63 8.74 18.29 -17.36
CA ARG A 63 9.50 19.40 -16.77
C ARG A 63 8.86 20.76 -17.05
N GLU A 64 8.30 20.97 -18.23
CA GLU A 64 7.60 22.22 -18.55
C GLU A 64 6.31 22.35 -17.74
N PHE A 65 5.56 21.26 -17.58
CA PHE A 65 4.39 21.24 -16.71
C PHE A 65 4.76 21.47 -15.24
N ALA A 66 5.94 21.00 -14.79
CA ALA A 66 6.46 21.30 -13.46
C ALA A 66 6.59 22.80 -13.22
N LYS A 67 7.11 23.57 -14.20
CA LYS A 67 7.20 25.04 -14.13
C LYS A 67 5.82 25.68 -14.02
N THR A 68 4.84 25.15 -14.75
CA THR A 68 3.45 25.59 -14.70
C THR A 68 2.86 25.37 -13.30
N CYS A 69 3.07 24.19 -12.71
CA CYS A 69 2.63 23.89 -11.35
C CYS A 69 3.33 24.78 -10.30
N SER A 70 4.63 25.03 -10.43
CA SER A 70 5.35 25.99 -9.58
C SER A 70 4.79 27.41 -9.67
N LYS A 71 4.30 27.82 -10.85
CA LYS A 71 3.64 29.11 -11.04
C LYS A 71 2.28 29.15 -10.33
N ILE A 72 1.48 28.09 -10.44
CA ILE A 72 0.20 27.95 -9.70
C ILE A 72 0.42 28.08 -8.20
N VAL A 73 1.43 27.39 -7.64
CA VAL A 73 1.73 27.47 -6.20
C VAL A 73 2.04 28.91 -5.79
N ARG A 74 2.87 29.63 -6.56
CA ARG A 74 3.21 31.04 -6.28
C ARG A 74 2.00 31.97 -6.37
N GLU A 75 1.14 31.79 -7.37
CA GLU A 75 -0.08 32.58 -7.53
C GLU A 75 -1.03 32.37 -6.35
N ILE A 76 -1.28 31.11 -5.95
CA ILE A 76 -2.11 30.78 -4.78
C ILE A 76 -1.51 31.35 -3.49
N ASP A 77 -0.20 31.22 -3.30
CA ASP A 77 0.50 31.76 -2.13
C ASP A 77 0.39 33.29 -2.04
N SER A 78 0.47 33.98 -3.17
CA SER A 78 0.36 35.45 -3.25
C SER A 78 -1.06 35.96 -2.96
N TYR A 79 -2.08 35.16 -3.24
CA TYR A 79 -3.49 35.53 -3.03
C TYR A 79 -3.96 35.33 -1.58
N GLY A 80 -3.13 34.69 -0.76
CA GLY A 80 -3.47 34.29 0.61
C GLY A 80 -3.85 32.82 0.64
N ALA A 81 -2.85 31.97 0.87
CA ALA A 81 -2.92 30.51 0.98
C ALA A 81 -3.93 29.96 2.03
N ALA A 82 -4.71 30.82 2.67
CA ALA A 82 -5.59 30.51 3.79
C ALA A 82 -6.98 30.00 3.39
N LYS A 83 -7.41 30.13 2.13
CA LYS A 83 -8.72 29.60 1.72
C LYS A 83 -8.66 28.08 1.59
N PRO A 84 -9.47 27.32 2.37
CA PRO A 84 -9.42 25.85 2.37
C PRO A 84 -9.65 25.22 0.99
N GLU A 85 -10.42 25.87 0.11
CA GLU A 85 -10.71 25.37 -1.24
C GLU A 85 -9.46 25.25 -2.14
N TYR A 86 -8.45 26.12 -1.97
CA TYR A 86 -7.23 26.07 -2.80
C TYR A 86 -6.13 25.19 -2.20
N LEU A 87 -6.28 24.76 -0.95
CA LEU A 87 -5.24 23.99 -0.27
C LEU A 87 -4.97 22.66 -1.00
N GLN A 88 -6.02 21.98 -1.48
CA GLN A 88 -5.87 20.73 -2.21
C GLN A 88 -5.12 20.91 -3.53
N ILE A 89 -5.49 21.92 -4.33
CA ILE A 89 -4.85 22.25 -5.61
C ILE A 89 -3.40 22.65 -5.38
N ARG A 90 -3.15 23.51 -4.38
CA ARG A 90 -1.80 23.95 -4.02
C ARG A 90 -0.94 22.75 -3.63
N THR A 91 -1.44 21.85 -2.79
CA THR A 91 -0.73 20.64 -2.37
C THR A 91 -0.43 19.73 -3.56
N ALA A 92 -1.40 19.51 -4.45
CA ALA A 92 -1.23 18.71 -5.65
C ALA A 92 -0.20 19.35 -6.61
N ALA A 93 -0.31 20.65 -6.91
CA ALA A 93 0.63 21.38 -7.75
C ALA A 93 2.05 21.40 -7.15
N ALA A 94 2.17 21.58 -5.83
CA ALA A 94 3.47 21.51 -5.15
C ALA A 94 4.09 20.11 -5.28
N LEU A 95 3.30 19.04 -5.08
CA LEU A 95 3.75 17.66 -5.28
C LEU A 95 4.21 17.42 -6.73
N VAL A 96 3.40 17.81 -7.71
CA VAL A 96 3.74 17.68 -9.13
C VAL A 96 5.04 18.41 -9.46
N SER A 97 5.15 19.68 -9.06
CA SER A 97 6.34 20.50 -9.35
C SER A 97 7.62 19.90 -8.77
N GLU A 98 7.54 19.32 -7.57
CA GLU A 98 8.66 18.67 -6.90
C GLU A 98 9.12 17.42 -7.66
N PHE A 99 8.18 16.57 -8.09
CA PHE A 99 8.52 15.26 -8.66
C PHE A 99 8.86 15.29 -10.14
N LEU A 100 8.19 16.12 -10.95
CA LEU A 100 8.37 16.12 -12.39
C LEU A 100 9.78 16.59 -12.84
N THR A 101 10.55 17.17 -11.92
CA THR A 101 11.97 17.53 -12.13
C THR A 101 12.96 16.43 -11.75
N GLY A 102 12.47 15.33 -11.17
CA GLY A 102 13.27 14.19 -10.71
C GLY A 102 13.64 13.18 -11.80
N GLN A 103 14.07 11.99 -11.37
CA GLN A 103 14.34 10.87 -12.26
C GLN A 103 13.03 10.30 -12.80
N THR A 104 12.98 9.99 -14.08
CA THR A 104 11.78 9.41 -14.73
C THR A 104 12.01 7.95 -15.09
N VAL A 105 11.01 7.12 -14.82
CA VAL A 105 11.00 5.70 -15.17
C VAL A 105 9.74 5.37 -15.96
N LEU A 106 9.93 4.76 -17.13
CA LEU A 106 8.82 4.22 -17.91
C LEU A 106 8.64 2.74 -17.59
N LEU A 107 7.56 2.38 -16.89
CA LEU A 107 7.33 1.01 -16.40
C LEU A 107 7.21 -0.02 -17.52
N SER A 108 6.74 0.39 -18.71
CA SER A 108 6.69 -0.50 -19.88
C SER A 108 8.06 -0.92 -20.40
N LYS A 109 9.12 -0.13 -20.18
CA LYS A 109 10.50 -0.39 -20.65
C LYS A 109 11.49 -0.67 -19.52
N ASN A 110 11.08 -0.56 -18.26
CA ASN A 110 11.94 -0.81 -17.11
C ASN A 110 12.40 -2.29 -17.10
N LYS A 111 13.68 -2.50 -16.81
CA LYS A 111 14.36 -3.81 -16.80
C LYS A 111 14.60 -4.37 -15.39
N SER A 112 14.22 -3.64 -14.35
CA SER A 112 14.33 -4.15 -12.98
C SER A 112 13.49 -5.41 -12.85
N ARG A 113 14.01 -6.36 -12.08
CA ARG A 113 13.45 -7.70 -12.00
C ARG A 113 11.99 -7.65 -11.56
N SER A 114 11.66 -6.82 -10.59
CA SER A 114 10.31 -6.67 -10.03
C SER A 114 9.30 -6.21 -11.08
N VAL A 115 9.65 -5.17 -11.84
CA VAL A 115 8.78 -4.63 -12.90
C VAL A 115 8.66 -5.61 -14.08
N ALA A 116 9.77 -6.21 -14.50
CA ALA A 116 9.78 -7.21 -15.56
C ALA A 116 8.92 -8.43 -15.19
N ARG A 117 8.97 -8.92 -13.94
CA ARG A 117 8.10 -10.02 -13.48
C ARG A 117 6.62 -9.66 -13.57
N LEU A 118 6.22 -8.47 -13.11
CA LEU A 118 4.83 -8.03 -13.20
C LEU A 118 4.34 -7.93 -14.65
N ARG A 119 5.15 -7.35 -15.54
CA ARG A 119 4.84 -7.17 -16.97
C ARG A 119 4.84 -8.51 -17.72
N ASP A 120 5.90 -9.29 -17.56
CA ASP A 120 6.23 -10.39 -18.46
C ASP A 120 5.82 -11.75 -17.91
N GLU A 121 5.82 -11.95 -16.59
CA GLU A 121 5.39 -13.23 -15.97
C GLU A 121 3.93 -13.16 -15.53
N VAL A 122 3.57 -12.14 -14.74
CA VAL A 122 2.19 -11.94 -14.24
C VAL A 122 1.26 -11.45 -15.35
N LYS A 123 1.81 -10.86 -16.42
CA LYS A 123 1.07 -10.32 -17.58
C LYS A 123 0.11 -9.19 -17.21
N ILE A 124 0.47 -8.37 -16.22
CA ILE A 124 -0.25 -7.12 -15.94
C ILE A 124 0.14 -6.13 -17.05
N PRO A 125 -0.82 -5.45 -17.71
CA PRO A 125 -0.48 -4.43 -18.70
C PRO A 125 0.28 -3.28 -18.00
N PRO A 126 1.38 -2.76 -18.59
CA PRO A 126 2.09 -1.65 -17.99
C PRO A 126 1.22 -0.39 -17.99
N PRO A 127 1.21 0.38 -16.88
CA PRO A 127 0.47 1.64 -16.84
C PRO A 127 1.11 2.67 -17.79
N ALA A 128 0.30 3.62 -18.25
CA ALA A 128 0.75 4.70 -19.13
C ALA A 128 1.57 5.77 -18.38
N GLY A 129 2.46 6.43 -19.11
CA GLY A 129 3.28 7.54 -18.63
C GLY A 129 4.44 7.12 -17.74
N PHE A 130 5.17 8.13 -17.26
CA PHE A 130 6.29 7.94 -16.35
C PHE A 130 5.85 7.81 -14.90
N VAL A 131 6.71 7.16 -14.12
CA VAL A 131 6.83 7.29 -12.67
C VAL A 131 8.00 8.22 -12.38
N TYR A 132 7.84 9.09 -11.40
CA TYR A 132 8.81 10.11 -11.03
C TYR A 132 9.43 9.77 -9.68
N ILE A 133 10.75 9.77 -9.60
CA ILE A 133 11.50 9.36 -8.41
C ILE A 133 12.29 10.56 -7.89
N ARG A 134 12.19 10.79 -6.58
CA ARG A 134 12.98 11.77 -5.83
C ARG A 134 13.68 11.07 -4.68
N ILE A 135 14.98 11.27 -4.56
CA ILE A 135 15.79 10.71 -3.48
C ILE A 135 16.23 11.89 -2.59
N TYR A 136 15.95 11.80 -1.30
CA TYR A 136 16.27 12.81 -0.31
C TYR A 136 17.30 12.27 0.67
N ASP A 137 18.23 13.11 1.11
CA ASP A 137 19.21 12.70 2.13
C ASP A 137 18.54 12.40 3.49
N SER A 138 17.42 13.06 3.79
CA SER A 138 16.64 12.83 5.02
C SER A 138 15.24 13.45 4.92
N VAL A 139 14.35 13.08 5.85
CA VAL A 139 12.98 13.64 5.92
C VAL A 139 12.96 15.15 6.14
N SER A 140 13.95 15.71 6.85
CA SER A 140 14.01 17.17 7.09
C SER A 140 14.34 17.97 5.84
N LYS A 141 14.83 17.32 4.78
CA LYS A 141 15.09 17.93 3.46
C LYS A 141 13.91 17.77 2.49
N MET A 142 12.86 17.04 2.89
CA MET A 142 11.67 16.88 2.06
C MET A 142 10.77 18.11 2.17
N PRO A 143 10.12 18.55 1.07
CA PRO A 143 9.06 19.53 1.17
C PRO A 143 7.89 18.98 2.02
N PRO A 144 7.10 19.84 2.70
CA PRO A 144 6.07 19.40 3.64
C PRO A 144 5.08 18.37 3.07
N VAL A 145 4.70 18.51 1.80
CA VAL A 145 3.79 17.58 1.11
C VAL A 145 4.35 16.16 1.04
N VAL A 146 5.66 16.00 0.86
CA VAL A 146 6.34 14.70 0.81
C VAL A 146 6.60 14.18 2.23
N ALA A 147 7.07 15.04 3.14
CA ALA A 147 7.34 14.67 4.52
C ALA A 147 6.09 14.12 5.24
N ASN A 148 4.92 14.68 4.94
CA ASN A 148 3.64 14.22 5.51
C ASN A 148 3.29 12.79 5.09
N ALA A 149 3.68 12.34 3.90
CA ALA A 149 3.46 10.96 3.47
C ALA A 149 4.26 9.97 4.35
N PHE A 150 5.52 10.28 4.65
CA PHE A 150 6.35 9.48 5.56
C PHE A 150 5.78 9.45 6.98
N LYS A 151 5.38 10.61 7.51
CA LYS A 151 4.78 10.71 8.87
C LYS A 151 3.51 9.87 8.99
N LYS A 152 2.66 9.89 7.95
CA LYS A 152 1.42 9.09 7.94
C LYS A 152 1.71 7.59 7.98
N GLN A 153 2.72 7.12 7.24
CA GLN A 153 3.12 5.70 7.29
C GLN A 153 3.76 5.33 8.63
N GLU A 154 4.63 6.19 9.16
CA GLU A 154 5.28 5.99 10.46
C GLU A 154 4.26 5.85 11.59
N ALA A 155 3.21 6.68 11.58
CA ALA A 155 2.11 6.60 12.54
C ALA A 155 1.32 5.29 12.51
N VAL A 156 1.32 4.58 11.36
CA VAL A 156 0.61 3.31 11.20
C VAL A 156 1.50 2.11 11.52
N GLY A 157 2.73 2.10 11.00
CA GLY A 157 3.64 0.96 11.12
C GLY A 157 4.49 0.97 12.39
N GLY A 158 4.53 2.10 13.12
CA GLY A 158 5.43 2.29 14.26
C GLY A 158 6.92 2.39 13.88
N HIS A 159 7.22 2.38 12.59
CA HIS A 159 8.56 2.53 12.04
C HIS A 159 8.49 3.43 10.80
N ARG A 160 9.54 4.25 10.62
CA ARG A 160 9.62 5.12 9.45
C ARG A 160 9.99 4.29 8.22
N PRO A 161 9.21 4.39 7.12
CA PRO A 161 9.60 3.72 5.88
C PRO A 161 10.78 4.43 5.22
N LEU A 162 11.57 3.70 4.43
CA LEU A 162 12.67 4.26 3.64
C LEU A 162 12.23 4.71 2.23
N GLY A 163 11.05 4.31 1.80
CA GLY A 163 10.43 4.72 0.55
C GLY A 163 8.92 4.89 0.72
N VAL A 164 8.32 5.78 -0.06
CA VAL A 164 6.86 5.90 -0.17
C VAL A 164 6.46 6.16 -1.62
N THR A 165 5.43 5.44 -2.05
CA THR A 165 4.73 5.69 -3.32
C THR A 165 3.47 6.52 -3.08
N ILE A 166 3.39 7.68 -3.70
CA ILE A 166 2.27 8.62 -3.59
C ILE A 166 1.51 8.60 -4.93
N GLN A 167 0.19 8.34 -4.86
CA GLN A 167 -0.71 8.30 -6.02
C GLN A 167 -0.25 7.36 -7.16
N GLY A 168 0.56 6.36 -6.84
CA GLY A 168 1.13 5.40 -7.79
C GLY A 168 2.19 5.98 -8.75
N ARG A 169 2.38 7.29 -8.83
CA ARG A 169 3.26 7.92 -9.82
C ARG A 169 4.48 8.63 -9.23
N TYR A 170 4.47 8.95 -7.94
CA TYR A 170 5.53 9.70 -7.28
C TYR A 170 6.20 8.84 -6.21
N ILE A 171 7.48 8.52 -6.39
CA ILE A 171 8.24 7.69 -5.46
C ILE A 171 9.29 8.55 -4.73
N ALA A 172 9.08 8.81 -3.44
CA ALA A 172 10.08 9.45 -2.60
C ALA A 172 10.87 8.41 -1.83
N LEU A 173 12.20 8.50 -1.89
CA LEU A 173 13.12 7.62 -1.18
C LEU A 173 14.00 8.42 -0.22
N ILE A 174 14.30 7.85 0.94
CA ILE A 174 15.39 8.31 1.82
C ILE A 174 16.65 7.60 1.36
N LYS A 175 17.70 8.36 1.07
CA LYS A 175 18.99 7.83 0.62
C LYS A 175 19.59 6.91 1.69
N PRO A 176 19.68 5.60 1.46
CA PRO A 176 20.33 4.70 2.40
C PRO A 176 21.85 4.78 2.22
N GLU A 177 22.55 4.08 3.09
CA GLU A 177 24.01 4.01 3.05
C GLU A 177 24.51 3.21 1.83
N TYR A 178 23.83 2.13 1.47
CA TYR A 178 24.26 1.19 0.43
C TYR A 178 23.43 1.35 -0.85
N LYS A 179 24.08 1.26 -2.02
CA LYS A 179 23.41 1.44 -3.32
C LYS A 179 22.44 0.28 -3.62
N GLU A 180 22.82 -0.92 -3.20
CA GLU A 180 22.04 -2.14 -3.33
C GLU A 180 20.77 -2.04 -2.49
N GLU A 181 20.87 -1.50 -1.27
CA GLU A 181 19.71 -1.22 -0.41
C GLU A 181 18.78 -0.19 -1.05
N LEU A 182 19.32 0.88 -1.65
CA LEU A 182 18.51 1.86 -2.40
C LEU A 182 17.76 1.20 -3.55
N GLN A 183 18.42 0.27 -4.26
CA GLN A 183 17.81 -0.44 -5.38
C GLN A 183 16.70 -1.38 -4.90
N ASP A 184 16.89 -2.12 -3.80
CA ASP A 184 15.86 -2.99 -3.22
C ASP A 184 14.63 -2.19 -2.77
N ILE A 185 14.83 -1.02 -2.13
CA ILE A 185 13.74 -0.11 -1.74
C ILE A 185 13.03 0.42 -2.99
N LEU A 186 13.79 0.88 -4.00
CA LEU A 186 13.20 1.38 -5.25
C LEU A 186 12.39 0.28 -5.96
N ASP A 187 12.90 -0.94 -6.00
CA ASP A 187 12.20 -2.07 -6.60
C ASP A 187 10.91 -2.45 -5.86
N HIS A 188 10.86 -2.26 -4.54
CA HIS A 188 9.62 -2.36 -3.74
C HIS A 188 8.62 -1.27 -4.12
N GLU A 189 9.05 -0.02 -4.15
CA GLU A 189 8.18 1.11 -4.51
C GLU A 189 7.71 1.07 -5.98
N LEU A 190 8.53 0.55 -6.89
CA LEU A 190 8.13 0.37 -8.29
C LEU A 190 7.00 -0.67 -8.43
N VAL A 191 6.93 -1.69 -7.56
CA VAL A 191 5.79 -2.61 -7.53
C VAL A 191 4.53 -1.89 -7.08
N HIS A 192 4.61 -1.09 -6.01
CA HIS A 192 3.50 -0.25 -5.53
C HIS A 192 2.99 0.68 -6.63
N ALA A 193 3.90 1.37 -7.30
CA ALA A 193 3.57 2.23 -8.44
C ALA A 193 2.84 1.46 -9.55
N TYR A 194 3.37 0.30 -9.94
CA TYR A 194 2.80 -0.52 -11.00
C TYR A 194 1.37 -0.97 -10.67
N ILE A 195 1.16 -1.60 -9.52
CA ILE A 195 -0.16 -2.16 -9.18
C ILE A 195 -1.19 -1.05 -8.89
N THR A 196 -0.75 0.08 -8.32
CA THR A 196 -1.64 1.21 -8.01
C THR A 196 -2.12 1.90 -9.28
N LEU A 197 -1.23 2.10 -10.26
CA LEU A 197 -1.61 2.77 -11.51
C LEU A 197 -2.47 1.90 -12.44
N VAL A 198 -2.38 0.58 -12.33
CA VAL A 198 -3.19 -0.34 -13.15
C VAL A 198 -4.54 -0.65 -12.49
N SER A 199 -4.59 -0.68 -11.16
CA SER A 199 -5.82 -1.05 -10.46
C SER A 199 -6.89 0.04 -10.54
N PRO A 200 -8.14 -0.29 -10.91
CA PRO A 200 -9.22 0.69 -10.99
C PRO A 200 -9.70 1.21 -9.63
N LYS A 201 -9.25 0.58 -8.53
CA LYS A 201 -9.56 0.97 -7.15
C LYS A 201 -8.42 0.60 -6.21
N GLU A 202 -8.43 1.16 -5.01
CA GLU A 202 -7.43 0.85 -4.00
C GLU A 202 -7.47 -0.63 -3.61
N LEU A 203 -6.30 -1.28 -3.65
CA LEU A 203 -6.13 -2.67 -3.24
C LEU A 203 -5.99 -2.75 -1.70
N PRO A 204 -6.40 -3.86 -1.05
CA PRO A 204 -6.15 -4.03 0.38
C PRO A 204 -4.66 -3.95 0.71
N SER A 205 -4.32 -3.31 1.82
CA SER A 205 -2.92 -3.02 2.18
C SER A 205 -2.06 -4.27 2.39
N TRP A 206 -2.65 -5.37 2.87
CA TRP A 206 -1.96 -6.67 2.96
C TRP A 206 -1.53 -7.17 1.58
N PHE A 207 -2.34 -6.92 0.54
CA PHE A 207 -2.05 -7.31 -0.84
C PHE A 207 -1.01 -6.38 -1.44
N GLN A 208 -1.12 -5.06 -1.23
CA GLN A 208 -0.15 -4.09 -1.75
C GLN A 208 1.26 -4.39 -1.23
N GLU A 209 1.46 -4.43 0.09
CA GLU A 209 2.78 -4.71 0.67
C GLU A 209 3.23 -6.16 0.41
N GLY A 210 2.31 -7.14 0.48
CA GLY A 210 2.66 -8.53 0.20
C GLY A 210 3.15 -8.73 -1.23
N ALA A 211 2.50 -8.09 -2.21
CA ALA A 211 2.95 -8.09 -3.59
C ALA A 211 4.29 -7.35 -3.73
N ALA A 212 4.42 -6.16 -3.15
CA ALA A 212 5.65 -5.38 -3.21
C ALA A 212 6.85 -6.18 -2.68
N THR A 213 6.76 -6.76 -1.49
CA THR A 213 7.83 -7.57 -0.90
C THR A 213 8.10 -8.86 -1.67
N TYR A 214 7.05 -9.55 -2.14
CA TYR A 214 7.22 -10.82 -2.87
C TYR A 214 7.87 -10.61 -4.25
N PHE A 215 7.51 -9.55 -4.96
CA PHE A 215 8.02 -9.29 -6.30
C PHE A 215 9.36 -8.52 -6.31
N SER A 216 9.67 -7.74 -5.27
CA SER A 216 10.95 -7.04 -5.14
C SER A 216 12.09 -7.95 -4.65
N THR A 217 12.09 -8.31 -3.38
CA THR A 217 13.17 -9.08 -2.75
C THR A 217 12.86 -10.58 -2.77
N GLY A 218 11.61 -10.94 -2.46
CA GLY A 218 11.18 -12.33 -2.24
C GLY A 218 11.89 -13.03 -1.07
N LYS A 219 12.59 -12.28 -0.21
CA LYS A 219 13.44 -12.78 0.88
C LYS A 219 13.24 -11.98 2.15
N GLU A 220 13.36 -12.64 3.30
CA GLU A 220 13.26 -12.00 4.61
C GLU A 220 14.51 -11.22 5.02
N THR A 221 15.66 -11.60 4.48
CA THR A 221 16.98 -11.05 4.85
C THR A 221 17.75 -10.66 3.59
N SER A 222 18.28 -9.44 3.57
CA SER A 222 19.21 -8.94 2.56
C SER A 222 20.58 -8.62 3.19
N TYR A 223 21.62 -8.75 2.37
CA TYR A 223 23.00 -8.47 2.75
C TYR A 223 23.53 -7.37 1.84
N TYR A 224 24.07 -6.30 2.44
CA TYR A 224 24.62 -5.17 1.70
C TYR A 224 26.07 -4.95 2.13
N SER A 225 26.95 -4.70 1.15
CA SER A 225 28.37 -4.46 1.37
C SER A 225 28.88 -3.44 0.36
N ARG A 226 29.84 -2.61 0.73
CA ARG A 226 30.54 -1.73 -0.22
C ARG A 226 31.82 -2.39 -0.70
N ALA A 227 32.20 -2.14 -1.96
CA ALA A 227 33.49 -2.59 -2.46
C ALA A 227 34.63 -2.02 -1.60
N GLY A 228 35.46 -2.90 -1.03
CA GLY A 228 36.55 -2.53 -0.13
C GLY A 228 36.16 -2.29 1.34
N ASP A 229 34.89 -2.45 1.71
CA ASP A 229 34.45 -2.41 3.11
C ASP A 229 34.26 -3.85 3.63
N PRO A 230 35.00 -4.29 4.66
CA PRO A 230 34.79 -5.61 5.26
C PRO A 230 33.46 -5.73 6.01
N LYS A 231 32.75 -4.62 6.26
CA LYS A 231 31.47 -4.62 6.97
C LYS A 231 30.33 -5.04 6.04
N ILE A 232 29.62 -6.09 6.43
CA ILE A 232 28.36 -6.50 5.82
C ILE A 232 27.23 -5.97 6.69
N LYS A 233 26.35 -5.17 6.10
CA LYS A 233 25.07 -4.80 6.71
C LYS A 233 24.06 -5.91 6.44
N ILE A 234 23.50 -6.47 7.50
CA ILE A 234 22.37 -7.39 7.44
C ILE A 234 21.12 -6.57 7.65
N SER A 235 20.22 -6.57 6.67
CA SER A 235 18.90 -5.95 6.79
C SER A 235 17.85 -7.05 6.84
N MET A 236 16.97 -6.98 7.83
CA MET A 236 15.85 -7.90 7.98
C MET A 236 14.55 -7.15 7.79
N LEU A 237 13.59 -7.77 7.09
CA LEU A 237 12.25 -7.22 6.99
C LEU A 237 11.63 -7.06 8.40
N PRO A 238 10.88 -5.98 8.65
CA PRO A 238 10.05 -5.89 9.85
C PRO A 238 9.08 -7.08 9.95
N GLU A 239 8.67 -7.44 11.17
CA GLU A 239 7.89 -8.65 11.42
C GLU A 239 6.53 -8.66 10.70
N ASP A 240 5.90 -7.50 10.56
CA ASP A 240 4.66 -7.36 9.79
C ASP A 240 4.89 -7.57 8.29
N TYR A 241 6.01 -7.12 7.74
CA TYR A 241 6.41 -7.39 6.35
C TYR A 241 6.69 -8.87 6.12
N LYS A 242 7.39 -9.54 7.05
CA LYS A 242 7.60 -11.00 7.00
C LYS A 242 6.28 -11.77 6.93
N ARG A 243 5.30 -11.41 7.77
CA ARG A 243 3.97 -12.05 7.73
C ARG A 243 3.29 -11.90 6.37
N ARG A 244 3.43 -10.76 5.70
CA ARG A 244 2.85 -10.52 4.37
C ARG A 244 3.58 -11.31 3.28
N LEU A 245 4.91 -11.34 3.32
CA LEU A 245 5.74 -12.17 2.45
C LEU A 245 5.35 -13.65 2.58
N ASN A 246 5.30 -14.16 3.82
CA ASN A 246 4.98 -15.56 4.11
C ASN A 246 3.55 -15.92 3.69
N SER A 247 2.62 -14.95 3.78
CA SER A 247 1.27 -15.12 3.24
C SER A 247 1.30 -15.30 1.71
N PHE A 248 2.03 -14.45 0.98
CA PHE A 248 2.17 -14.57 -0.48
C PHE A 248 2.88 -15.85 -0.91
N GLN A 249 3.95 -16.25 -0.21
CA GLN A 249 4.64 -17.51 -0.45
C GLN A 249 3.72 -18.71 -0.22
N THR A 250 2.95 -18.72 0.88
CA THR A 250 1.97 -19.77 1.17
C THR A 250 0.90 -19.85 0.07
N LEU A 251 0.41 -18.70 -0.42
CA LEU A 251 -0.55 -18.69 -1.53
C LEU A 251 0.08 -19.24 -2.82
N HIS A 252 1.31 -18.85 -3.12
CA HIS A 252 2.04 -19.35 -4.29
C HIS A 252 2.24 -20.86 -4.24
N GLU A 253 2.71 -21.40 -3.11
CA GLU A 253 2.89 -22.83 -2.88
C GLU A 253 1.57 -23.61 -3.03
N ARG A 254 0.48 -23.14 -2.39
CA ARG A 254 -0.81 -23.84 -2.41
C ARG A 254 -1.52 -23.79 -3.75
N MET A 255 -1.39 -22.69 -4.48
CA MET A 255 -2.06 -22.52 -5.77
C MET A 255 -1.25 -23.11 -6.93
N GLY A 256 0.06 -23.20 -6.77
CA GLY A 256 1.00 -23.37 -7.87
C GLY A 256 1.20 -22.08 -8.65
N THR A 257 2.35 -21.96 -9.33
CA THR A 257 2.79 -20.73 -10.00
C THR A 257 1.75 -20.12 -10.94
N GLN A 258 1.22 -20.90 -11.89
CA GLN A 258 0.29 -20.37 -12.90
C GLN A 258 -0.98 -19.77 -12.29
N LYS A 259 -1.58 -20.47 -11.32
CA LYS A 259 -2.82 -20.03 -10.67
C LYS A 259 -2.58 -18.82 -9.76
N PHE A 260 -1.43 -18.79 -9.06
CA PHE A 260 -1.03 -17.66 -8.24
C PHE A 260 -0.79 -16.39 -9.07
N LEU A 261 -0.01 -16.47 -10.16
CA LEU A 261 0.25 -15.32 -11.02
C LEU A 261 -1.06 -14.81 -11.66
N ARG A 262 -1.95 -15.71 -12.09
CA ARG A 262 -3.29 -15.32 -12.57
C ARG A 262 -4.11 -14.62 -11.48
N PHE A 263 -4.08 -15.12 -10.23
CA PHE A 263 -4.76 -14.48 -9.11
C PHE A 263 -4.25 -13.06 -8.87
N VAL A 264 -2.92 -12.84 -8.89
CA VAL A 264 -2.33 -11.50 -8.74
C VAL A 264 -2.78 -10.60 -9.89
N ARG A 265 -2.70 -11.09 -11.14
CA ARG A 265 -3.13 -10.35 -12.33
C ARG A 265 -4.58 -9.90 -12.25
N GLU A 266 -5.50 -10.83 -11.97
CA GLU A 266 -6.93 -10.56 -11.88
C GLU A 266 -7.23 -9.62 -10.71
N SER A 267 -6.55 -9.79 -9.57
CA SER A 267 -6.69 -8.92 -8.41
C SER A 267 -6.34 -7.48 -8.73
N VAL A 268 -5.24 -7.25 -9.46
CA VAL A 268 -4.82 -5.91 -9.88
C VAL A 268 -5.77 -5.34 -10.93
N ILE A 269 -6.04 -6.07 -12.02
CA ILE A 269 -6.87 -5.55 -13.13
C ILE A 269 -8.31 -5.24 -12.69
N THR A 270 -8.89 -6.03 -11.79
CA THR A 270 -10.26 -5.83 -11.32
C THR A 270 -10.33 -5.00 -10.03
N GLY A 271 -9.19 -4.76 -9.40
CA GLY A 271 -9.05 -4.22 -8.05
C GLY A 271 -9.66 -5.11 -6.95
N SER A 272 -10.07 -6.35 -7.25
CA SER A 272 -10.79 -7.21 -6.32
C SER A 272 -9.93 -8.37 -5.84
N VAL A 273 -9.63 -8.41 -4.54
CA VAL A 273 -8.83 -9.48 -3.94
C VAL A 273 -9.72 -10.49 -3.22
N ASP A 274 -9.97 -11.65 -3.84
CA ASP A 274 -10.69 -12.76 -3.22
C ASP A 274 -9.85 -14.05 -3.22
N VAL A 275 -9.08 -14.21 -2.14
CA VAL A 275 -8.22 -15.39 -1.92
C VAL A 275 -9.03 -16.68 -1.87
N ARG A 276 -10.27 -16.66 -1.36
CA ARG A 276 -11.10 -17.88 -1.26
C ARG A 276 -11.48 -18.38 -2.63
N LYS A 277 -11.95 -17.47 -3.50
CA LYS A 277 -12.23 -17.77 -4.92
C LYS A 277 -10.98 -18.35 -5.59
N ALA A 278 -9.81 -17.74 -5.38
CA ALA A 278 -8.56 -18.22 -5.95
C ALA A 278 -8.14 -19.61 -5.41
N LEU A 279 -8.40 -19.91 -4.15
CA LEU A 279 -8.15 -21.23 -3.57
C LEU A 279 -9.22 -22.28 -3.91
N GLY A 280 -10.32 -21.90 -4.57
CA GLY A 280 -11.46 -22.79 -4.81
C GLY A 280 -12.23 -23.11 -3.52
N ILE A 281 -12.08 -22.29 -2.49
CA ILE A 281 -12.82 -22.43 -1.24
C ILE A 281 -14.22 -21.85 -1.48
N PRO A 282 -15.29 -22.65 -1.37
CA PRO A 282 -16.64 -22.16 -1.59
C PRO A 282 -16.95 -21.03 -0.61
N LYS A 283 -17.64 -20.00 -1.11
CA LYS A 283 -18.11 -18.91 -0.26
C LYS A 283 -19.06 -19.53 0.76
N GLN A 284 -18.72 -19.45 2.04
CA GLN A 284 -19.63 -19.92 3.08
C GLN A 284 -20.99 -19.26 2.88
N THR A 285 -22.03 -20.08 2.72
CA THR A 285 -23.39 -19.56 2.60
C THR A 285 -23.80 -18.89 3.91
N ALA A 286 -24.74 -17.95 3.86
CA ALA A 286 -25.28 -17.33 5.08
C ALA A 286 -25.79 -18.40 6.07
N GLU A 287 -26.31 -19.50 5.52
CA GLU A 287 -26.75 -20.67 6.26
C GLU A 287 -25.60 -21.40 6.97
N GLN A 288 -24.49 -21.67 6.28
CA GLN A 288 -23.29 -22.26 6.91
C GLN A 288 -22.71 -21.38 8.03
N LYS A 289 -22.75 -20.05 7.87
CA LYS A 289 -22.38 -19.12 8.95
C LYS A 289 -23.28 -19.27 10.18
N ARG A 290 -24.61 -19.35 9.98
CA ARG A 290 -25.58 -19.56 11.08
C ARG A 290 -25.31 -20.87 11.80
N TYR A 291 -25.13 -21.98 11.06
CA TYR A 291 -24.81 -23.28 11.67
C TYR A 291 -23.53 -23.24 12.51
N THR A 292 -22.49 -22.56 12.04
CA THR A 292 -21.23 -22.44 12.80
C THR A 292 -21.45 -21.69 14.12
N VAL A 293 -22.22 -20.59 14.10
CA VAL A 293 -22.56 -19.84 15.33
C VAL A 293 -23.38 -20.70 16.30
N HIS A 294 -24.35 -21.46 15.81
CA HIS A 294 -25.15 -22.36 16.65
C HIS A 294 -24.31 -23.47 17.29
N ILE A 295 -23.33 -24.04 16.56
CA ILE A 295 -22.40 -25.03 17.12
C ILE A 295 -21.55 -24.41 18.22
N TYR A 296 -20.99 -23.20 18.02
CA TYR A 296 -20.22 -22.53 19.07
C TYR A 296 -21.07 -22.22 20.30
N LEU A 297 -22.30 -21.74 20.12
CA LEU A 297 -23.23 -21.50 21.24
C LEU A 297 -23.57 -22.78 21.99
N ALA A 298 -23.81 -23.89 21.28
CA ALA A 298 -24.04 -25.19 21.89
C ALA A 298 -22.82 -25.67 22.69
N LEU A 299 -21.60 -25.52 22.16
CA LEU A 299 -20.37 -25.87 22.86
C LEU A 299 -20.15 -25.04 24.13
N VAL A 300 -20.41 -23.73 24.06
CA VAL A 300 -20.36 -22.84 25.25
C VAL A 300 -21.38 -23.27 26.28
N PHE A 301 -22.62 -23.57 25.86
CA PHE A 301 -23.68 -24.03 26.76
C PHE A 301 -23.32 -25.35 27.45
N ILE A 302 -22.79 -26.33 26.72
CA ILE A 302 -22.33 -27.61 27.25
C ILE A 302 -21.20 -27.39 28.27
N ALA A 303 -20.23 -26.52 27.97
CA ALA A 303 -19.14 -26.20 28.88
C ALA A 303 -19.66 -25.54 30.16
N SER A 304 -20.54 -24.54 30.06
CA SER A 304 -21.15 -23.87 31.22
C SER A 304 -21.98 -24.83 32.08
N ALA A 305 -22.78 -25.71 31.48
CA ALA A 305 -23.57 -26.71 32.19
C ALA A 305 -22.66 -27.70 32.94
N THR A 306 -21.54 -28.10 32.33
CA THR A 306 -20.55 -28.99 32.96
C THR A 306 -19.91 -28.32 34.18
N VAL A 307 -19.50 -27.05 34.06
CA VAL A 307 -18.94 -26.28 35.19
C VAL A 307 -19.97 -26.12 36.31
N ALA A 308 -21.23 -25.80 35.98
CA ALA A 308 -22.30 -25.68 36.96
C ALA A 308 -22.59 -27.00 37.69
N ALA A 309 -22.59 -28.12 36.97
CA ALA A 309 -22.76 -29.45 37.57
C ALA A 309 -21.61 -29.82 38.51
N ILE A 310 -20.36 -29.51 38.13
CA ILE A 310 -19.18 -29.70 39.00
C ILE A 310 -19.29 -28.82 40.25
N TRP A 311 -19.64 -27.55 40.10
CA TRP A 311 -19.81 -26.64 41.23
C TRP A 311 -20.92 -27.12 42.18
N TYR A 312 -22.07 -27.52 41.63
CA TYR A 312 -23.20 -28.05 42.40
C TYR A 312 -22.84 -29.30 43.20
N THR A 313 -22.10 -30.24 42.58
CA THR A 313 -21.66 -31.48 43.26
C THR A 313 -20.67 -31.20 44.39
N ILE A 314 -19.74 -30.25 44.19
CA ILE A 314 -18.81 -29.79 45.25
C ILE A 314 -19.60 -29.12 46.39
N HIS A 315 -20.52 -28.20 46.07
CA HIS A 315 -21.30 -27.47 47.06
C HIS A 315 -22.20 -28.40 47.89
N ARG A 316 -22.87 -29.35 47.24
CA ARG A 316 -23.71 -30.35 47.91
C ARG A 316 -22.90 -31.24 48.86
N ARG A 317 -21.69 -31.66 48.46
CA ARG A 317 -20.78 -32.41 49.34
C ARG A 317 -20.41 -31.59 50.57
N ARG A 318 -20.08 -30.31 50.41
CA ARG A 318 -19.75 -29.42 51.52
C ARG A 318 -20.88 -29.31 52.55
N ILE A 319 -22.11 -29.07 52.10
CA ILE A 319 -23.30 -29.01 52.99
C ILE A 319 -23.50 -30.32 53.76
N TRP A 320 -23.23 -31.47 53.13
CA TRP A 320 -23.36 -32.77 53.80
C TRP A 320 -22.31 -32.97 54.89
N TRP A 321 -21.07 -32.56 54.64
CA TRP A 321 -20.00 -32.57 55.65
C TRP A 321 -20.29 -31.64 56.82
N ASP A 322 -20.89 -30.47 56.59
CA ASP A 322 -21.23 -29.52 57.66
C ASP A 322 -22.40 -30.01 58.57
N ARG A 323 -23.07 -31.13 58.22
CA ARG A 323 -24.18 -31.72 58.99
C ARG A 323 -23.80 -32.96 59.81
N ILE A 324 -22.56 -33.44 59.67
CA ILE A 324 -22.00 -34.58 60.43
C ILE A 324 -21.14 -34.01 61.56
#